data_AF-A0A1F6V9T2-F1
#
_entry.id   AF-A0A1F6V9T2-F1
#
_cell.length_a   1.000
_cell.length_b   1.000
_cell.length_c   1.000
_cell.angle_alpha   90.00
_cell.angle_beta   90.00
_cell.angle_gamma   90.00
#
_symmetry.space_group_name_H-M   'P 1'
#
loop_
_entity.id
_entity.type
_entity.pdbx_description
1 polymer ?
#
loop_
_entity_poly.entity_id
_entity_poly.type
_entity_poly.pdbx_seq_one_letter_code
_entity_poly.pdbx_strand_id
1 'polypeptide(L)'
;MHYLWDTLLYKPLINALAFLVSIVPGGDLGVAVIFLTILVKLVLFPFSQKAIKNQAAMTMLAPELEKIKKSAANKEEQARLTFELYKKHKTNPFSGCLLVLVQIPIIFALYYVFLKGINFDSESLYSFIHVPEKINVIFLGGIDLAGKSFLLAILAGVSQYLQAYFMPKP
;
A
#
# COMPACT_ATOMS: atom_id res chain seq x y z
N MET A 1 -20.28 1.20 11.87
CA MET A 1 -18.87 1.26 11.40
C MET A 1 -18.39 -0.06 10.79
N HIS A 2 -18.80 -1.24 11.29
CA HIS A 2 -18.40 -2.56 10.74
C HIS A 2 -18.78 -2.80 9.27
N TYR A 3 -20.02 -2.47 8.88
CA TYR A 3 -20.56 -2.83 7.55
C TYR A 3 -19.78 -2.23 6.36
N LEU A 4 -19.32 -0.98 6.46
CA LEU A 4 -18.56 -0.31 5.39
C LEU A 4 -17.18 -0.94 5.21
N TRP A 5 -16.49 -1.22 6.32
CA TRP A 5 -15.21 -1.92 6.32
C TRP A 5 -15.34 -3.31 5.70
N ASP A 6 -16.36 -4.06 6.14
CA ASP A 6 -16.58 -5.42 5.68
C ASP A 6 -16.93 -5.47 4.19
N THR A 7 -17.76 -4.55 3.72
CA THR A 7 -18.26 -4.57 2.33
C THR A 7 -17.28 -3.95 1.32
N LEU A 8 -16.57 -2.89 1.68
CA LEU A 8 -15.69 -2.17 0.75
C LEU A 8 -14.26 -2.70 0.72
N LEU A 9 -13.76 -3.23 1.83
CA LEU A 9 -12.35 -3.64 1.94
C LEU A 9 -12.22 -5.14 2.17
N TYR A 10 -12.83 -5.67 3.22
CA TYR A 10 -12.64 -7.06 3.61
C TYR A 10 -13.19 -8.05 2.57
N LYS A 11 -14.47 -7.93 2.18
CA LYS A 11 -15.12 -8.85 1.22
C LYS A 11 -14.41 -8.89 -0.14
N PRO A 12 -14.11 -7.76 -0.81
CA PRO A 12 -13.40 -7.81 -2.09
C PRO A 12 -12.02 -8.46 -1.97
N LEU A 13 -11.30 -8.18 -0.88
CA LEU A 13 -9.95 -8.67 -0.66
C LEU A 13 -9.92 -10.17 -0.36
N ILE A 14 -10.81 -10.67 0.51
CA ILE A 14 -10.87 -12.10 0.83
C ILE A 14 -11.37 -12.91 -0.36
N ASN A 15 -12.27 -12.37 -1.17
CA ASN A 15 -12.71 -13.01 -2.41
C ASN A 15 -11.61 -13.06 -3.47
N ALA A 16 -10.87 -11.96 -3.63
CA ALA A 16 -9.71 -11.94 -4.51
C ALA A 16 -8.64 -12.93 -4.03
N LEU A 17 -8.40 -13.04 -2.72
CA LEU A 17 -7.47 -14.00 -2.16
C LEU A 17 -7.95 -15.45 -2.36
N ALA A 18 -9.22 -15.75 -2.09
CA ALA A 18 -9.80 -17.08 -2.29
C ALA A 18 -9.70 -17.51 -3.76
N PHE A 19 -10.00 -16.59 -4.69
CA PHE A 19 -9.81 -16.81 -6.11
C PHE A 19 -8.35 -17.08 -6.48
N LEU A 20 -7.41 -16.32 -5.91
CA LEU A 20 -5.98 -16.51 -6.20
C LEU A 20 -5.45 -17.82 -5.61
N VAL A 21 -5.87 -18.21 -4.42
CA VAL A 21 -5.48 -19.49 -3.81
C VAL A 21 -6.02 -20.67 -4.62
N SER A 22 -7.22 -20.57 -5.20
CA SER A 22 -7.80 -21.66 -5.99
C SER A 22 -7.13 -21.86 -7.35
N ILE A 23 -6.53 -20.83 -7.94
CA ILE A 23 -5.78 -20.93 -9.21
C ILE A 23 -4.30 -21.27 -9.02
N VAL A 24 -3.72 -20.97 -7.85
CA VAL A 24 -2.29 -21.17 -7.61
C VAL A 24 -1.98 -22.65 -7.43
N PRO A 25 -0.92 -23.18 -8.09
CA PRO A 25 -0.52 -24.57 -7.93
C PRO A 25 -0.26 -24.92 -6.46
N GLY A 26 -0.95 -25.95 -5.97
CA GLY A 26 -0.81 -26.40 -4.58
C GLY A 26 -1.48 -25.48 -3.56
N GLY A 27 -2.27 -24.47 -3.94
CA GLY A 27 -2.96 -23.61 -2.97
C GLY A 27 -2.02 -22.82 -2.08
N ASP A 28 -0.83 -22.47 -2.58
CA ASP A 28 0.18 -21.71 -1.84
C ASP A 28 -0.33 -20.28 -1.58
N LEU A 29 -0.55 -19.99 -0.30
CA LEU A 29 -1.08 -18.72 0.14
C LEU A 29 -0.13 -17.55 -0.11
N GLY A 30 1.19 -17.76 0.02
CA GLY A 30 2.16 -16.68 -0.16
C GLY A 30 2.26 -16.26 -1.62
N VAL A 31 2.23 -17.22 -2.54
CA VAL A 31 2.16 -16.94 -3.98
C VAL A 31 0.86 -16.19 -4.29
N ALA A 32 -0.28 -16.60 -3.74
CA ALA A 32 -1.55 -15.89 -3.90
C ALA A 32 -1.48 -14.44 -3.38
N VAL A 33 -0.86 -14.20 -2.21
CA VAL A 33 -0.67 -12.85 -1.65
C VAL A 33 0.24 -11.99 -2.52
N ILE A 34 1.28 -12.57 -3.13
CA ILE A 34 2.15 -11.85 -4.08
C ILE A 34 1.34 -11.38 -5.29
N PHE A 35 0.55 -12.28 -5.90
CA PHE A 35 -0.32 -11.92 -7.02
C PHE A 35 -1.36 -10.86 -6.63
N LEU A 36 -1.96 -10.98 -5.44
CA LEU A 36 -2.90 -10.00 -4.93
C LEU A 36 -2.25 -8.62 -4.81
N THR A 37 -1.03 -8.58 -4.27
CA THR A 37 -0.25 -7.35 -4.12
C THR A 37 0.06 -6.71 -5.48
N ILE A 38 0.42 -7.51 -6.49
CA ILE A 38 0.66 -7.02 -7.85
C ILE A 38 -0.63 -6.45 -8.45
N LEU A 39 -1.76 -7.16 -8.32
CA LEU A 39 -3.06 -6.70 -8.82
C LEU A 39 -3.46 -5.36 -8.19
N VAL A 40 -3.36 -5.26 -6.86
CA VAL A 40 -3.63 -4.01 -6.14
C VAL A 40 -2.70 -2.89 -6.63
N LYS A 41 -1.40 -3.15 -6.78
CA LYS A 41 -0.44 -2.16 -7.30
C LYS A 41 -0.78 -1.72 -8.73
N LEU A 42 -1.27 -2.61 -9.58
CA LEU A 42 -1.69 -2.27 -10.95
C LEU A 42 -2.93 -1.37 -10.95
N VAL A 43 -3.92 -1.66 -10.09
CA VAL A 43 -5.11 -0.80 -9.94
C VAL A 43 -4.72 0.58 -9.40
N LEU A 44 -3.78 0.63 -8.45
CA LEU A 44 -3.25 1.87 -7.87
C LEU A 44 -2.16 2.53 -8.71
N PHE A 45 -1.72 1.93 -9.81
CA PHE A 45 -0.65 2.44 -10.67
C PHE A 45 -0.93 3.84 -11.23
N PRO A 46 -2.10 4.13 -11.86
CA PRO A 46 -2.37 5.48 -12.38
C PRO A 46 -2.38 6.54 -11.27
N PHE A 47 -2.79 6.16 -10.06
CA PHE A 47 -2.78 7.05 -8.91
C PHE A 47 -1.34 7.27 -8.39
N SER A 48 -0.54 6.20 -8.32
CA SER A 48 0.89 6.25 -7.99
C SER A 48 1.69 7.14 -8.94
N GLN A 49 1.44 7.04 -10.24
CA GLN A 49 2.12 7.87 -11.24
C GLN A 49 1.88 9.37 -11.02
N LYS A 50 0.64 9.77 -10.70
CA LYS A 50 0.31 11.17 -10.41
C LYS A 50 1.05 11.68 -9.16
N ALA A 51 1.09 10.86 -8.12
CA ALA A 51 1.79 11.20 -6.88
C ALA A 51 3.31 11.35 -7.09
N ILE A 52 3.94 10.45 -7.86
CA ILE A 52 5.37 10.54 -8.21
C ILE A 52 5.67 11.80 -9.02
N LYS A 53 4.82 12.14 -10.01
CA LYS A 53 4.98 13.37 -10.81
C LYS A 53 4.93 14.62 -9.93
N ASN A 54 3.99 14.69 -8.99
CA ASN A 54 3.90 15.81 -8.06
C ASN A 54 5.10 15.86 -7.12
N GLN A 55 5.62 14.70 -6.68
CA GLN A 55 6.83 14.64 -5.85
C GLN A 55 8.06 15.17 -6.58
N ALA A 56 8.24 14.82 -7.86
CA ALA A 56 9.33 15.35 -8.67
C ALA A 56 9.23 16.87 -8.85
N ALA A 57 8.01 17.40 -9.04
CA ALA A 57 7.78 18.84 -9.10
C ALA A 57 8.14 19.54 -7.76
N MET A 58 7.90 18.90 -6.62
CA MET A 58 8.30 19.43 -5.31
C MET A 58 9.82 19.51 -5.16
N THR A 59 10.57 18.50 -5.61
CA THR A 59 12.04 18.53 -5.61
C THR A 59 12.59 19.68 -6.45
N MET A 60 11.93 20.03 -7.56
CA MET A 60 12.32 21.20 -8.37
C MET A 60 12.06 22.53 -7.65
N LEU A 61 11.10 22.59 -6.72
CA LEU A 61 10.78 23.78 -5.92
C LEU A 61 11.64 23.92 -4.66
N ALA A 62 12.36 22.87 -4.25
CA ALA A 62 13.28 22.89 -3.11
C ALA A 62 14.20 24.13 -3.04
N PRO A 63 14.89 24.55 -4.12
CA PRO A 63 15.73 25.75 -4.07
C PRO A 63 14.95 27.05 -3.84
N GLU A 64 13.71 27.16 -4.33
CA GLU A 64 12.86 28.34 -4.08
C GLU A 64 12.30 28.35 -2.67
N LEU A 65 11.96 27.18 -2.12
CA LEU A 65 11.58 27.02 -0.72
C LEU A 65 12.69 27.44 0.23
N GLU A 66 13.94 27.10 -0.08
CA GLU A 66 15.11 27.52 0.70
C GLU A 66 15.35 29.04 0.63
N LYS A 67 15.04 29.68 -0.51
CA LYS A 67 15.08 31.16 -0.60
C LYS A 67 14.01 31.79 0.30
N ILE A 68 12.77 31.29 0.24
CA ILE A 68 11.67 31.77 1.10
C ILE A 68 12.03 31.63 2.57
N LYS A 69 12.60 30.48 2.96
CA LYS A 69 13.01 30.21 4.34
C LYS A 69 14.10 31.16 4.83
N LYS A 70 14.98 31.65 3.95
CA LYS A 70 16.03 32.63 4.27
C LYS A 70 15.54 34.07 4.28
N SER A 71 14.53 34.40 3.48
CA SER A 71 14.03 35.77 3.33
C SER A 71 12.87 36.13 4.24
N ALA A 72 12.11 35.13 4.73
CA ALA A 72 10.94 35.37 5.57
C ALA A 72 11.33 35.92 6.95
N ALA A 73 10.64 36.97 7.41
CA ALA A 73 10.90 37.60 8.69
C ALA A 73 10.34 36.79 9.87
N ASN A 74 9.28 36.00 9.63
CA ASN A 74 8.67 35.14 10.64
C ASN A 74 8.09 33.84 10.03
N LYS A 75 7.69 32.90 10.90
CA LYS A 75 7.14 31.59 10.48
C LYS A 75 5.82 31.69 9.71
N GLU A 76 5.02 32.71 10.00
CA GLU A 76 3.72 32.91 9.35
C GLU A 76 3.90 33.39 7.89
N GLU A 77 4.78 34.35 7.69
CA GLU A 77 5.18 34.84 6.37
C GLU A 77 5.82 33.71 5.55
N GLN A 78 6.70 32.90 6.16
CA GLN A 78 7.27 31.73 5.53
C GLN A 78 6.18 30.76 5.05
N ALA A 79 5.20 30.45 5.90
CA ALA A 79 4.10 29.54 5.56
C ALA A 79 3.25 30.09 4.41
N ARG A 80 2.93 31.40 4.44
CA ARG A 80 2.16 32.07 3.38
C ARG A 80 2.88 32.02 2.03
N LEU A 81 4.16 32.43 2.00
CA LEU A 81 4.97 32.43 0.78
C LEU A 81 5.17 31.02 0.22
N THR A 82 5.37 30.03 1.10
CA THR A 82 5.46 28.62 0.72
C THR A 82 4.17 28.14 0.06
N PHE A 83 3.01 28.49 0.63
CA PHE A 83 1.70 28.11 0.07
C PHE A 83 1.42 28.82 -1.27
N GLU A 84 1.78 30.09 -1.40
CA GLU A 84 1.69 30.84 -2.66
C GLU A 84 2.56 30.21 -3.75
N LEU A 85 3.78 29.77 -3.41
CA LEU A 85 4.66 29.05 -4.34
C LEU A 85 4.02 27.75 -4.82
N TYR A 86 3.50 26.92 -3.91
CA TYR A 86 2.80 25.69 -4.27
C TYR A 86 1.59 25.95 -5.17
N LYS A 87 0.80 26.99 -4.88
CA LYS A 87 -0.35 27.39 -5.69
C LYS A 87 0.07 27.86 -7.08
N LYS A 88 1.13 28.67 -7.19
CA LYS A 88 1.68 29.17 -8.45
C LYS A 88 2.14 28.04 -9.38
N HIS A 89 2.77 27.02 -8.80
CA HIS A 89 3.26 25.85 -9.55
C HIS A 89 2.24 24.70 -9.65
N LYS A 90 1.03 24.88 -9.09
CA LYS A 90 -0.05 23.87 -9.04
C LYS A 90 0.41 22.53 -8.46
N THR A 91 1.34 22.58 -7.52
CA THR A 91 1.92 21.40 -6.87
C THR A 91 1.23 21.18 -5.53
N ASN A 92 0.82 19.94 -5.23
CA ASN A 92 0.17 19.60 -3.97
C ASN A 92 1.15 18.84 -3.04
N PRO A 93 1.56 19.40 -1.89
CA PRO A 93 2.49 18.77 -0.96
C PRO A 93 1.95 17.46 -0.35
N PHE A 94 0.63 17.27 -0.34
CA PHE A 94 -0.01 16.07 0.21
C PHE A 94 -0.11 14.91 -0.77
N SER A 95 0.39 15.06 -2.00
CA SER A 95 0.27 14.01 -3.03
C SER A 95 0.95 12.70 -2.63
N GLY A 96 2.08 12.78 -1.91
CA GLY A 96 2.78 11.60 -1.40
C GLY A 96 2.04 10.91 -0.24
N CYS A 97 1.42 11.67 0.66
CA CYS A 97 0.67 11.08 1.78
C CYS A 97 -0.58 10.35 1.32
N LEU A 98 -1.18 10.79 0.20
CA LEU A 98 -2.41 10.21 -0.31
C LEU A 98 -2.23 8.74 -0.76
N LEU A 99 -1.04 8.38 -1.25
CA LEU A 99 -0.70 6.97 -1.52
C LEU A 99 -0.64 6.13 -0.24
N VAL A 100 0.03 6.64 0.78
CA VAL A 100 0.16 5.96 2.07
C VAL A 100 -1.21 5.78 2.71
N LEU A 101 -2.08 6.80 2.63
CA LEU A 101 -3.45 6.75 3.15
C LEU A 101 -4.29 5.67 2.48
N VAL A 102 -4.13 5.43 1.17
CA VAL A 102 -4.83 4.33 0.47
C VAL A 102 -4.23 2.97 0.83
N GLN A 103 -2.93 2.90 1.11
CA GLN A 103 -2.25 1.65 1.44
C GLN A 103 -2.59 1.13 2.85
N ILE A 104 -2.76 2.03 3.83
CA ILE A 104 -3.03 1.67 5.23
C ILE A 104 -4.26 0.74 5.37
N PRO A 105 -5.44 1.07 4.82
CA PRO A 105 -6.62 0.20 4.89
C PRO A 105 -6.40 -1.19 4.29
N ILE A 106 -5.61 -1.29 3.21
CA ILE A 106 -5.33 -2.56 2.53
C ILE A 106 -4.47 -3.46 3.42
N ILE A 107 -3.44 -2.89 4.06
CA ILE A 107 -2.59 -3.63 5.01
C ILE A 107 -3.41 -4.12 6.19
N PHE A 108 -4.26 -3.27 6.76
CA PHE A 108 -5.13 -3.66 7.87
C PHE A 108 -6.13 -4.75 7.46
N ALA A 109 -6.69 -4.67 6.25
CA ALA A 109 -7.60 -5.69 5.75
C ALA A 109 -6.90 -7.04 5.54
N LEU A 110 -5.69 -7.06 4.98
CA LEU A 110 -4.88 -8.28 4.89
C LEU A 110 -4.55 -8.83 6.27
N TYR A 111 -4.06 -7.99 7.18
CA TYR A 111 -3.77 -8.39 8.56
C TYR A 111 -4.98 -8.99 9.26
N TYR A 112 -6.17 -8.42 9.06
CA TYR A 112 -7.41 -8.94 9.61
C TYR A 112 -7.80 -10.32 9.05
N VAL A 113 -7.53 -10.57 7.76
CA VAL A 113 -7.72 -11.90 7.14
C VAL A 113 -6.81 -12.93 7.81
N PHE A 114 -5.54 -12.62 8.04
CA PHE A 114 -4.62 -13.53 8.74
C PHE A 114 -4.98 -13.72 10.21
N LEU A 115 -5.40 -12.66 10.89
CA LEU A 115 -5.79 -12.71 12.31
C LEU A 115 -7.01 -13.59 12.58
N LYS A 116 -8.00 -13.61 11.68
CA LYS A 116 -9.21 -14.43 11.82
C LYS A 116 -8.95 -15.93 11.62
N GLY A 117 -7.73 -16.31 11.27
CA GLY A 117 -7.43 -17.63 10.72
C GLY A 117 -7.84 -17.67 9.26
N ILE A 118 -7.03 -18.31 8.41
CA ILE A 118 -7.25 -18.40 6.96
C ILE A 118 -8.37 -19.41 6.71
N ASN A 119 -9.58 -19.05 7.11
CA ASN A 119 -10.81 -19.81 6.91
C ASN A 119 -11.68 -18.99 5.96
N PHE A 120 -11.83 -19.50 4.75
CA PHE A 120 -12.71 -18.90 3.76
C PHE A 120 -14.15 -19.34 4.07
N ASP A 121 -14.84 -18.56 4.91
CA ASP A 121 -16.24 -18.81 5.22
C ASP A 121 -17.11 -18.57 3.98
N SER A 122 -17.95 -19.53 3.62
CA SER A 122 -18.85 -19.45 2.46
C SER A 122 -19.77 -18.22 2.51
N GLU A 123 -20.09 -17.70 3.70
CA GLU A 123 -20.90 -16.48 3.89
C GLU A 123 -20.17 -15.19 3.50
N SER A 124 -18.84 -15.19 3.54
CA SER A 124 -18.00 -14.04 3.18
C SER A 124 -17.61 -14.06 1.69
N LEU A 125 -17.82 -15.18 1.00
CA LEU A 125 -17.51 -15.34 -0.41
C LEU A 125 -18.68 -14.90 -1.31
N TYR A 126 -18.35 -14.43 -2.50
CA TYR A 126 -19.31 -14.20 -3.56
C TYR A 126 -19.77 -15.53 -4.15
N SER A 127 -20.97 -15.56 -4.70
CA SER A 127 -21.61 -16.76 -5.25
C SER A 127 -20.81 -17.46 -6.37
N PHE A 128 -19.91 -16.74 -7.04
CA PHE A 128 -19.06 -17.26 -8.10
C PHE A 128 -17.67 -17.70 -7.62
N ILE A 129 -17.33 -17.50 -6.34
CA ILE A 129 -16.05 -17.91 -5.75
C ILE A 129 -16.27 -19.17 -4.92
N HIS A 130 -15.55 -20.22 -5.28
CA HIS A 130 -15.58 -21.48 -4.54
C HIS A 130 -14.58 -21.43 -3.39
N VAL A 131 -14.92 -22.13 -2.30
CA VAL A 131 -14.01 -22.32 -1.17
C VAL A 131 -12.80 -23.13 -1.65
N PRO A 132 -11.56 -22.65 -1.46
CA PRO A 132 -10.37 -23.41 -1.85
C PRO A 132 -10.28 -24.71 -1.05
N GLU A 133 -10.18 -25.85 -1.75
CA GLU A 133 -10.09 -27.17 -1.09
C GLU A 133 -8.74 -27.41 -0.38
N LYS A 134 -7.67 -26.76 -0.86
CA LYS A 134 -6.31 -26.90 -0.32
C LYS A 134 -5.73 -25.52 -0.06
N ILE A 135 -5.33 -25.29 1.18
CA ILE A 135 -4.69 -24.05 1.62
C ILE A 135 -3.35 -24.41 2.24
N ASN A 136 -2.27 -24.03 1.58
CA ASN A 136 -0.92 -24.21 2.09
C ASN A 136 -0.41 -22.87 2.63
N VAL A 137 -0.31 -22.79 3.95
CA VAL A 137 0.26 -21.64 4.67
C VAL A 137 1.78 -21.65 4.68
N ILE A 138 2.38 -22.77 4.29
CA ILE A 138 3.82 -22.92 4.12
C ILE A 138 4.19 -22.42 2.72
N PHE A 139 4.69 -21.20 2.67
CA PHE A 139 5.20 -20.58 1.45
C PHE A 139 6.38 -21.37 0.88
N LEU A 140 6.24 -21.75 -0.40
CA LEU A 140 7.21 -22.52 -1.19
C LEU A 140 7.70 -23.80 -0.48
N GLY A 141 6.89 -24.36 0.43
CA GLY A 141 7.24 -25.55 1.20
C GLY A 141 8.30 -25.35 2.30
N GLY A 142 8.73 -24.12 2.60
CA GLY A 142 9.79 -23.86 3.58
C GLY A 142 9.51 -22.76 4.62
N ILE A 143 8.60 -21.82 4.35
CA ILE A 143 8.38 -20.66 5.24
C ILE A 143 6.92 -20.64 5.71
N ASP A 144 6.69 -20.81 7.01
CA ASP A 144 5.36 -20.64 7.58
C ASP A 144 4.97 -19.14 7.61
N LEU A 145 3.88 -18.81 6.90
CA LEU A 145 3.33 -17.44 6.84
C LEU A 145 2.41 -17.10 8.01
N ALA A 146 1.82 -18.10 8.67
CA ALA A 146 0.99 -17.88 9.85
C ALA A 146 1.85 -17.62 11.09
N GLY A 147 3.06 -18.15 11.10
CA GLY A 147 4.06 -17.95 12.14
C GLY A 147 4.85 -16.63 12.02
N LYS A 148 5.66 -16.35 13.05
CA LYS A 148 6.61 -15.24 13.02
C LYS A 148 7.84 -15.65 12.20
N SER A 149 8.19 -14.88 11.18
CA SER A 149 9.40 -15.10 10.40
C SER A 149 10.34 -13.90 10.48
N PHE A 150 11.46 -14.07 11.19
CA PHE A 150 12.50 -13.04 11.30
C PHE A 150 13.15 -12.74 9.95
N LEU A 151 13.31 -13.77 9.10
CA LEU A 151 13.87 -13.64 7.76
C LEU A 151 12.99 -12.73 6.88
N LEU A 152 11.68 -12.95 6.88
CA LEU A 152 10.75 -12.11 6.13
C LEU A 152 10.73 -10.66 6.65
N ALA A 153 10.83 -10.47 7.97
CA ALA A 153 10.90 -9.15 8.58
C ALA A 153 12.16 -8.38 8.15
N ILE A 154 13.34 -9.03 8.13
CA ILE A 154 14.58 -8.42 7.63
C ILE A 154 14.44 -8.08 6.15
N LEU A 155 13.97 -9.01 5.31
CA LEU A 155 13.81 -8.77 3.88
C LEU A 155 12.83 -7.61 3.60
N ALA A 156 11.74 -7.52 4.37
CA ALA A 156 10.82 -6.38 4.31
C ALA A 156 11.52 -5.07 4.69
N GLY A 157 12.33 -5.06 5.75
CA GLY A 157 13.09 -3.89 6.16
C GLY A 157 14.13 -3.44 5.12
N VAL A 158 14.90 -4.38 4.57
CA VAL A 158 15.90 -4.10 3.53
C VAL A 158 15.24 -3.61 2.25
N SER A 159 14.16 -4.25 1.81
CA SER A 159 13.42 -3.80 0.63
C SER A 159 12.80 -2.41 0.81
N GLN A 160 12.27 -2.09 2.00
CA GLN A 160 11.75 -0.76 2.31
C GLN A 160 12.85 0.30 2.31
N TYR A 161 14.04 -0.03 2.83
CA TYR A 161 15.20 0.85 2.79
C TYR A 161 15.65 1.12 1.35
N LEU A 162 15.78 0.07 0.52
CA LEU A 162 16.13 0.22 -0.89
C LEU A 162 15.08 1.05 -1.64
N GLN A 163 13.79 0.81 -1.40
CA GLN A 163 12.72 1.60 -1.97
C GLN A 163 12.86 3.09 -1.63
N ALA A 164 13.11 3.41 -0.36
CA ALA A 164 13.31 4.78 0.08
C ALA A 164 14.58 5.42 -0.50
N TYR A 165 15.64 4.62 -0.69
CA TYR A 165 16.90 5.07 -1.30
C TYR A 165 16.72 5.47 -2.77
N PHE A 166 15.92 4.71 -3.54
CA PHE A 166 15.65 4.99 -4.95
C PHE A 166 14.52 6.01 -5.19
N MET A 167 13.74 6.35 -4.17
CA MET A 167 12.73 7.41 -4.29
C MET A 167 13.39 8.79 -4.46
N PRO A 168 12.85 9.67 -5.33
CA PRO A 168 13.34 11.03 -5.45
C PRO A 168 13.22 11.73 -4.09
N LYS A 169 14.35 12.21 -3.58
CA LYS A 169 14.37 12.96 -2.32
C LYS A 169 13.71 14.33 -2.55
N PRO A 170 12.77 14.77 -1.68
CA PRO A 170 12.24 16.13 -1.71
C PRO A 170 13.35 17.17 -1.54
#